data_AF-A0A976K9M7-F1
#
_entry.id   AF-A0A976K9M7-F1
#
_cell.length_a   1.000
_cell.length_b   1.000
_cell.length_c   1.000
_cell.angle_alpha   90.00
_cell.angle_beta   90.00
_cell.angle_gamma   90.00
#
_symmetry.space_group_name_H-M   'P 1'
#
loop_
_entity.id
_entity.type
_entity.pdbx_description
1 polymer ?
#
loop_
_entity_poly.entity_id
_entity_poly.type
_entity_poly.pdbx_seq_one_letter_code
_entity_poly.pdbx_strand_id
1 'polypeptide(L)' 'MQTTTLQQSPGWQLDARIGQTPYGHHLVISSFVPTARRPEHQVKFSGTFSTEELRRLRDVIDQVLEAA' A
#
# COMPACT_ATOMS: atom_id res chain seq x y z
N MET A 1 -6.96 9.88 5.92
CA MET A 1 -6.11 8.90 5.18
C MET A 1 -7.02 7.77 4.73
N GLN A 2 -7.03 7.44 3.44
CA GLN A 2 -7.85 6.36 2.89
C GLN A 2 -7.08 5.04 3.00
N THR A 3 -7.78 3.95 3.37
CA THR A 3 -7.21 2.60 3.43
C THR A 3 -7.88 1.72 2.37
N THR A 4 -7.07 0.96 1.64
CA THR A 4 -7.53 0.02 0.62
C THR A 4 -6.82 -1.31 0.83
N THR A 5 -7.59 -2.39 0.93
CA THR A 5 -7.04 -3.75 1.02
C THR A 5 -6.63 -4.22 -0.37
N LEU A 6 -5.34 -4.54 -0.53
CA LEU A 6 -4.75 -5.01 -1.78
C LEU A 6 -4.84 -6.54 -1.90
N GLN A 7 -4.71 -7.24 -0.77
CA GLN A 7 -4.75 -8.70 -0.73
C GLN A 7 -5.34 -9.16 0.61
N GLN A 8 -6.20 -10.17 0.58
CA GLN A 8 -6.78 -10.76 1.78
C GLN A 8 -6.92 -12.28 1.65
N SER A 9 -6.56 -12.99 2.71
CA SER A 9 -6.72 -14.43 2.88
C SER A 9 -6.96 -14.73 4.37
N PRO A 10 -7.37 -15.96 4.75
CA PRO A 10 -7.65 -16.29 6.15
C PRO A 10 -6.49 -16.05 7.14
N GLY A 11 -5.24 -16.11 6.67
CA GLY A 11 -4.05 -15.94 7.50
C GLY A 11 -3.23 -14.67 7.20
N TRP A 12 -3.68 -13.82 6.27
CA TRP A 12 -2.87 -12.69 5.80
C TRP A 12 -3.72 -11.60 5.18
N GLN A 13 -3.38 -10.35 5.47
CA GLN A 13 -3.93 -9.17 4.83
C GLN A 13 -2.81 -8.20 4.45
N LEU A 14 -2.94 -7.55 3.29
CA LEU A 14 -2.08 -6.48 2.82
C LEU A 14 -2.94 -5.25 2.55
N ASP A 15 -2.65 -4.16 3.25
CA ASP A 15 -3.35 -2.89 3.10
C ASP A 15 -2.40 -1.81 2.61
N ALA A 16 -2.90 -0.96 1.72
CA ALA A 16 -2.30 0.33 1.39
C ALA A 16 -3.09 1.45 2.07
N ARG A 17 -2.38 2.42 2.64
CA ARG A 17 -2.93 3.64 3.21
C ARG A 17 -2.29 4.83 2.51
N ILE A 18 -3.11 5.76 2.04
CA ILE A 18 -2.63 7.00 1.44
C ILE A 18 -3.24 8.22 2.12
N GLY A 19 -2.41 9.21 2.39
CA GLY A 19 -2.80 10.46 3.02
C GLY A 19 -2.03 11.65 2.45
N GLN A 20 -2.63 12.82 2.51
CA GLN A 20 -1.96 14.07 2.17
C GLN A 20 -1.10 14.56 3.34
N THR A 21 0.04 15.15 3.01
CA THR A 21 0.99 15.80 3.92
C THR A 21 1.47 17.11 3.30
N PRO A 22 2.10 18.03 4.06
CA PRO A 22 2.67 19.26 3.52
C PRO A 22 3.73 19.02 2.42
N TYR A 23 4.32 17.83 2.37
CA TYR A 23 5.40 17.47 1.45
C TYR A 23 4.95 16.55 0.30
N GLY A 24 3.64 16.31 0.15
CA GLY A 24 3.08 15.42 -0.86
C GLY A 24 2.17 14.36 -0.24
N HIS A 25 2.17 13.16 -0.80
CA HIS A 25 1.29 12.06 -0.41
C HIS A 25 2.07 10.98 0.31
N HIS A 26 1.70 10.68 1.54
CA HIS A 26 2.29 9.61 2.31
C HIS A 26 1.56 8.30 2.02
N LEU A 27 2.28 7.35 1.40
CA LEU A 27 1.83 6.00 1.11
C LEU A 27 2.48 5.03 2.09
N VAL A 28 1.67 4.22 2.75
CA VAL A 28 2.11 3.15 3.65
C VAL A 28 1.48 1.84 3.19
N ILE A 29 2.30 0.83 2.97
CA ILE A 29 1.85 -0.54 2.74
C ILE A 29 2.18 -1.34 3.99
N SER A 30 1.17 -1.93 4.60
CA SER A 30 1.33 -2.74 5.80
C SER A 30 0.67 -4.10 5.64
N SER A 31 1.32 -5.12 6.16
CA SER A 31 0.75 -6.45 6.28
C SER A 31 0.18 -6.70 7.67
N PHE A 32 -0.80 -7.57 7.77
CA PHE A 32 -1.32 -8.08 9.03
C PHE A 32 -1.43 -9.60 8.97
N VAL A 33 -0.97 -10.27 10.03
CA VAL A 33 -1.03 -11.73 10.17
C VAL A 33 -1.90 -12.07 11.37
N PRO A 34 -3.20 -12.37 11.18
CA PRO A 34 -4.12 -12.63 12.28
C PRO A 34 -3.72 -13.83 13.14
N THR A 35 -3.02 -14.81 12.55
CA THR A 35 -2.62 -16.06 13.20
C THR A 35 -1.26 -15.98 13.91
N ALA A 36 -0.59 -14.84 13.86
CA ALA A 36 0.69 -14.66 14.54
C ALA A 36 0.53 -14.70 16.07
N ARG A 37 1.60 -15.08 16.78
CA ARG A 37 1.62 -15.07 18.26
C ARG A 37 1.29 -13.69 18.86
N ARG A 38 1.59 -12.63 18.12
CA ARG A 38 1.21 -11.24 18.40
C ARG A 38 0.76 -10.60 17.09
N PRO A 39 -0.56 -10.59 16.80
CA PRO A 39 -1.08 -9.97 15.57
C PRO A 39 -0.86 -8.46 15.61
N GLU A 40 -0.09 -7.95 14.66
CA GLU A 40 0.20 -6.52 14.54
C GLU A 40 0.34 -6.13 13.06
N HIS A 41 0.05 -4.87 12.76
CA HIS A 41 0.34 -4.33 11.44
C HIS A 41 1.84 -4.08 11.32
N GLN A 42 2.47 -4.77 10.37
CA GLN A 42 3.87 -4.53 10.03
C GLN A 42 3.96 -3.69 8.77
N VAL A 43 4.60 -2.53 8.86
CA VAL A 43 4.91 -1.70 7.70
C VAL A 43 5.93 -2.44 6.84
N LYS A 44 5.56 -2.70 5.58
CA LYS A 44 6.44 -3.29 4.56
C LYS A 44 7.06 -2.22 3.69
N PHE A 45 6.33 -1.14 3.48
CA PHE A 45 6.79 0.00 2.71
C PHE A 45 6.18 1.29 3.26
N SER A 46 6.96 2.36 3.28
CA SER A 46 6.50 3.70 3.60
C SER A 46 7.30 4.72 2.82
N GLY A 47 6.61 5.68 2.21
CA GLY A 47 7.23 6.72 1.40
C GLY A 47 6.33 7.93 1.24
N THR A 48 6.94 9.09 1.01
CA THR A 48 6.23 10.32 0.65
C THR A 48 6.52 10.61 -0.81
N PHE A 49 5.45 10.78 -1.59
CA PHE A 49 5.50 10.93 -3.03
C PHE A 49 4.84 12.23 -3.46
N SER A 50 5.42 12.89 -4.46
CA SER A 50 4.73 13.90 -5.25
C SER A 50 3.61 13.27 -6.10
N THR A 51 2.72 14.11 -6.62
CA THR A 51 1.67 13.66 -7.54
C THR A 51 2.25 13.04 -8.82
N GLU A 52 3.38 13.52 -9.33
CA GLU A 52 4.02 12.95 -10.51
C GLU A 52 4.60 11.56 -10.25
N GLU A 53 5.21 11.34 -9.09
CA GLU A 53 5.72 10.01 -8.72
C GLU A 53 4.59 9.00 -8.52
N LEU A 54 3.44 9.41 -7.96
CA LEU A 54 2.26 8.55 -7.89
C LEU A 54 1.71 8.19 -9.28
N ARG A 55 1.76 9.10 -10.25
CA ARG A 55 1.40 8.78 -11.65
C ARG A 55 2.34 7.73 -12.23
N ARG A 56 3.65 7.87 -12.03
CA ARG A 56 4.62 6.86 -12.48
C ARG A 56 4.40 5.50 -11.81
N LEU A 57 4.08 5.49 -10.51
CA LEU A 57 3.74 4.26 -9.80
C LEU A 57 2.50 3.58 -10.41
N ARG A 58 1.47 4.37 -10.74
CA ARG A 58 0.30 3.87 -11.46
C ARG A 58 0.69 3.30 -12.83
N ASP A 59 1.49 4.01 -13.61
CA ASP A 59 1.90 3.56 -14.95
C ASP A 59 2.62 2.20 -14.92
N VAL A 60 3.42 1.93 -13.88
CA VAL A 60 4.09 0.64 -13.67
C VAL A 60 3.07 -0.49 -13.41
N ILE A 61 2.01 -0.21 -12.65
CA ILE A 61 0.94 -1.18 -12.38
C ILE A 61 0.13 -1.41 -13.67
N ASP A 62 -0.26 -0.32 -14.34
CA ASP A 62 -1.07 -0.36 -15.56
C ASP A 62 -0.34 -1.15 -16.67
N GLN A 63 0.98 -1.03 -16.80
CA GLN A 63 1.78 -1.85 -17.74
C GLN A 63 1.63 -3.36 -17.53
N VAL A 64 1.56 -3.82 -16.28
CA VAL A 64 1.39 -5.25 -16.00
C VAL A 64 -0.06 -5.68 -16.28
N LEU A 65 -1.03 -4.81 -16.02
CA LEU A 65 -2.45 -5.09 -16.26
C LEU A 65 -2.79 -5.14 -17.75
N GLU A 66 -2.15 -4.32 -18.58
CA GLU A 66 -2.32 -4.33 -20.05
C GLU A 66 -1.65 -5.55 -20.72
N ALA A 67 -0.66 -6.15 -20.06
CA ALA A 67 0.06 -7.32 -20.55
C ALA A 67 -0.59 -8.66 -20.16
N ALA A 68 -1.66 -8.63 -19.35
CA ALA A 68 -2.39 -9.80 -18.83
C ALA A 68 -3.65 -10.11 -19.63
#